data_AF-A0AA38KK63-F1
#
_entry.id   AF-A0AA38KK63-F1
#
_cell.length_a   1.000
_cell.length_b   1.000
_cell.length_c   1.000
_cell.angle_alpha   90.00
_cell.angle_beta   90.00
_cell.angle_gamma   90.00
#
_symmetry.space_group_name_H-M   'P 1'
#
loop_
_entity.id
_entity.type
_entity.pdbx_description
1 polymer ?
#
loop_
_entity_poly.entity_id
_entity_poly.type
_entity_poly.pdbx_seq_one_letter_code
_entity_poly.pdbx_strand_id
1 'polypeptide(L)' 'GYNVKGLRAKCKPVCPMENQKCCMACLLSQQDDFLHQESMLESKIQMAGHKIIFLLKFYCELNPIEMYWGWGK' A
#
# COMPACT_ATOMS: atom_id res chain seq x y z
N GLY A 1 -14.54 -3.80 20.70
CA GLY A 1 -13.30 -3.01 20.73
C GLY A 1 -12.10 -3.93 20.82
N TYR A 2 -10.93 -3.53 20.30
CA TYR A 2 -9.72 -4.35 20.31
C TYR A 2 -9.00 -4.31 21.66
N ASN A 3 -8.46 -5.45 22.11
CA ASN A 3 -7.59 -5.46 23.28
C ASN A 3 -6.21 -4.91 22.91
N VAL A 4 -5.92 -3.69 23.37
CA VAL A 4 -4.66 -2.98 23.10
C VAL A 4 -3.70 -3.00 24.29
N LYS A 5 -4.01 -3.74 25.35
CA LYS A 5 -3.18 -3.77 26.57
C LYS A 5 -1.83 -4.41 26.26
N GLY A 6 -0.75 -3.69 26.56
CA GLY A 6 0.63 -4.14 26.30
C GLY A 6 1.09 -3.98 24.85
N LEU A 7 0.24 -3.47 23.94
CA LEU A 7 0.68 -3.10 22.60
C LEU A 7 1.41 -1.76 22.64
N ARG A 8 2.52 -1.68 21.91
CA ARG A 8 3.17 -0.40 21.62
C ARG A 8 2.41 0.33 20.52
N ALA A 9 2.54 1.66 20.44
CA ALA A 9 1.87 2.46 19.42
C ALA A 9 2.32 2.09 18.00
N LYS A 10 3.64 2.02 17.78
CA LYS A 10 4.24 1.66 16.48
C LYS A 10 5.57 0.94 16.68
N CYS A 11 5.86 -0.01 15.82
CA CYS A 11 7.13 -0.69 15.80
C CYS A 11 8.29 0.14 15.24
N LYS A 12 9.48 -0.02 15.83
CA LYS A 12 10.76 0.45 15.28
C LYS A 12 11.76 -0.73 15.31
N PRO A 13 12.25 -1.22 14.15
CA PRO A 13 11.80 -0.90 12.78
C PRO A 13 10.32 -1.26 12.55
N VAL A 14 9.74 -0.82 11.43
CA VAL A 14 8.33 -1.08 11.06
C VAL A 14 8.05 -2.58 11.07
N CYS A 15 6.84 -2.99 11.48
CA CYS A 15 6.47 -4.42 11.51
C CYS A 15 6.59 -5.03 10.11
N PRO A 16 7.05 -6.28 10.00
CA PRO A 16 6.88 -7.04 8.77
C PRO A 16 5.39 -7.23 8.47
N MET A 17 5.05 -7.35 7.18
CA MET A 17 3.66 -7.44 6.71
C MET A 17 2.93 -8.67 7.28
N GLU A 18 3.65 -9.76 7.58
CA GLU A 18 3.03 -10.98 8.11
C GLU A 18 2.56 -10.83 9.57
N ASN A 19 3.09 -9.85 10.32
CA ASN A 19 2.80 -9.74 11.75
C ASN A 19 1.61 -8.82 12.03
N GLN A 20 0.42 -9.42 12.00
CA GLN A 20 -0.86 -8.73 12.08
C GLN A 20 -1.23 -8.16 13.47
N LYS A 21 -0.49 -8.45 14.55
CA LYS A 21 -0.85 -8.01 15.91
C LYS A 21 0.33 -7.45 16.73
N CYS A 22 1.40 -7.03 16.05
CA CYS A 22 2.63 -6.53 16.69
C CYS A 22 2.45 -5.23 17.52
N CYS A 23 1.60 -4.31 17.06
CA CYS A 23 1.46 -2.96 17.60
C CYS A 23 0.11 -2.36 17.19
N MET A 24 -0.29 -1.26 17.84
CA MET A 24 -1.55 -0.58 17.53
C MET A 24 -1.62 -0.16 16.06
N ALA A 25 -0.53 0.37 15.50
CA ALA A 25 -0.49 0.79 14.09
C ALA A 25 -0.78 -0.36 13.11
N CYS A 26 -0.30 -1.58 13.38
CA CYS A 26 -0.57 -2.72 12.51
C CYS A 26 -1.99 -3.28 12.68
N LEU A 27 -2.51 -3.23 13.90
CA LEU A 27 -3.89 -3.61 14.17
C LEU A 27 -4.87 -2.65 13.48
N LEU A 28 -4.56 -1.34 13.49
CA LEU A 28 -5.35 -0.31 12.80
C LEU A 28 -5.27 -0.45 11.28
N SER A 29 -4.10 -0.76 10.71
CA SER A 29 -3.95 -0.91 9.26
C SER A 29 -4.72 -2.08 8.65
N GLN A 30 -5.25 -2.99 9.48
CA GLN A 30 -6.06 -4.14 9.06
C GLN A 30 -7.55 -3.94 9.24
N GLN A 31 -7.98 -2.77 9.73
CA GLN A 31 -9.39 -2.46 9.82
C GLN A 31 -9.97 -2.26 8.41
N ASP A 32 -11.24 -2.61 8.24
CA ASP A 32 -11.88 -2.58 6.93
C ASP A 32 -11.93 -1.17 6.33
N ASP A 33 -12.04 -0.14 7.17
CA ASP A 33 -12.00 1.27 6.74
C ASP A 33 -10.64 1.60 6.11
N PHE A 34 -9.52 1.20 6.72
CA PHE A 34 -8.19 1.42 6.17
C PHE A 34 -7.86 0.52 4.98
N LEU A 35 -8.32 -0.73 4.97
CA LEU A 35 -8.06 -1.68 3.88
C LEU A 35 -8.79 -1.28 2.58
N HIS A 36 -10.01 -0.75 2.71
CA HIS A 36 -10.83 -0.36 1.57
C HIS A 36 -10.80 1.15 1.30
N GLN A 37 -10.00 1.92 2.05
CA GLN A 37 -9.83 3.35 1.80
C GLN A 37 -9.10 3.55 0.47
N GLU A 38 -9.80 4.15 -0.50
CA GLU A 38 -9.19 4.58 -1.75
C GLU A 38 -8.15 5.67 -1.49
N SER A 39 -7.02 5.61 -2.20
CA SER A 39 -5.97 6.61 -2.00
C SER A 39 -6.40 7.97 -2.57
N MET A 40 -6.00 9.06 -1.92
CA MET A 40 -6.33 10.41 -2.42
C MET A 40 -5.82 10.64 -3.85
N LEU A 41 -4.72 9.98 -4.23
CA LEU A 41 -4.18 10.05 -5.58
C LEU A 41 -5.08 9.30 -6.56
N GLU A 42 -5.55 8.11 -6.19
CA GLU A 42 -6.50 7.36 -6.99
C GLU A 42 -7.77 8.16 -7.26
N SER A 43 -8.40 8.66 -6.21
CA SER A 43 -9.63 9.45 -6.35
C SER A 43 -9.41 10.68 -7.24
N LYS A 44 -8.29 11.40 -7.08
CA LYS A 44 -7.96 12.57 -7.92
C LYS A 44 -7.80 12.22 -9.40
N ILE A 45 -7.10 11.14 -9.72
CA ILE A 45 -6.86 10.70 -11.10
C ILE A 45 -8.17 10.22 -11.73
N GLN A 46 -8.99 9.46 -10.99
CA GLN A 46 -10.29 9.01 -11.46
C GLN A 46 -11.27 10.16 -11.68
N MET A 47 -11.30 11.16 -10.77
CA MET A 47 -12.10 12.38 -10.94
C MET A 47 -11.74 13.17 -12.20
N ALA A 48 -10.47 13.11 -12.63
CA ALA A 48 -10.03 13.70 -13.89
C ALA A 48 -10.38 12.83 -15.12
N GLY A 49 -11.02 11.67 -14.95
CA GLY A 49 -11.42 10.76 -16.03
C GLY A 49 -10.30 9.83 -16.53
N HIS A 50 -9.17 9.77 -15.82
CA HIS A 50 -8.04 8.93 -16.19
C HIS A 50 -8.14 7.52 -15.59
N LYS A 51 -7.58 6.54 -16.30
CA LYS A 51 -7.46 5.16 -15.81
C LYS A 51 -6.16 4.96 -15.05
N ILE A 52 -6.22 4.15 -13.99
CA ILE A 52 -5.07 3.78 -13.17
C ILE A 52 -4.75 2.31 -13.43
N ILE A 53 -3.46 2.02 -13.60
CA ILE A 53 -2.96 0.66 -13.75
C ILE A 53 -1.99 0.41 -12.60
N PHE A 54 -2.32 -0.55 -11.73
CA PHE A 54 -1.41 -1.01 -10.68
C PHE A 54 -0.53 -2.12 -11.23
N LEU A 55 0.78 -1.88 -11.25
CA LEU A 55 1.78 -2.84 -11.69
C LEU A 55 2.38 -3.55 -10.46
N LEU A 56 2.72 -4.83 -10.63
CA LEU A 56 3.40 -5.59 -9.60
C LEU A 56 4.77 -4.97 -9.31
N LYS A 57 5.08 -4.85 -8.02
CA LYS A 57 6.40 -4.36 -7.60
C LYS A 57 7.45 -5.40 -7.98
N PHE A 58 8.57 -4.92 -8.56
CA PHE A 58 9.74 -5.71 -8.98
C PHE A 58 9.62 -6.54 -10.27
N TYR A 59 8.60 -6.29 -11.09
CA TYR A 59 8.46 -6.87 -12.43
C TYR A 59 8.56 -5.75 -13.48
N CYS A 60 9.77 -5.22 -13.70
CA CYS A 60 9.98 -4.09 -14.61
C CYS A 60 9.69 -4.45 -16.06
N GLU A 61 9.81 -5.71 -16.44
CA GLU A 61 9.44 -6.27 -17.74
C GLU A 61 7.95 -6.12 -18.06
N LEU A 62 7.10 -5.96 -17.04
CA LEU A 62 5.66 -5.75 -17.20
C LEU A 62 5.30 -4.25 -17.24
N ASN A 63 6.26 -3.35 -17.03
CA ASN A 63 6.04 -1.91 -17.07
C ASN A 63 6.32 -1.37 -18.50
N PRO A 64 5.30 -0.92 -19.25
CA PRO A 64 5.49 -0.41 -20.61
C PRO A 64 6.46 0.77 -20.69
N ILE A 65 6.54 1.60 -19.64
CA ILE A 65 7.43 2.76 -19.57
C ILE A 65 8.89 2.28 -19.56
N GLU A 66 9.21 1.31 -18.69
CA GLU A 66 10.55 0.73 -18.59
C GLU A 66 10.93 -0.02 -19.88
N MET A 67 9.98 -0.75 -20.48
CA MET A 67 10.20 -1.43 -21.76
C MET A 67 10.57 -0.46 -22.88
N TYR A 68 9.86 0.67 -22.98
CA TYR A 68 10.16 1.70 -23.98
C TYR A 68 11.54 2.34 -23.74
N TRP A 69 11.88 2.63 -22.48
CA TRP A 69 13.17 3.20 -22.12
C TRP A 69 14.32 2.23 -22.36
N GLY A 70 14.10 0.93 -22.15
CA GLY A 70 15.05 -0.12 -22.47
C GLY A 70 15.30 -0.28 -23.97
N TRP A 71 14.25 -0.11 -24.79
CA TRP A 71 14.36 -0.19 -26.25
C TRP A 71 15.04 1.03 -26.89
N GLY A 72 14.92 2.19 -26.26
CA GLY A 72 15.57 3.43 -26.72
C GLY A 72 17.09 3.50 -26.47
N LYS A 73 17.70 2.44 -25.91
CA LYS A 73 19.16 2.30 -25.75
C LYS A 73 19.74 1.47 -26.88
#